data_AF-A0A950PRS3-F1
#
_entry.id   AF-A0A950PRS3-F1
#
_cell.length_a   1.000
_cell.length_b   1.000
_cell.length_c   1.000
_cell.angle_alpha   90.00
_cell.angle_beta   90.00
_cell.angle_gamma   90.00
#
_symmetry.space_group_name_H-M   'P 1'
#
loop_
_entity.id
_entity.type
_entity.pdbx_description
1 polymer ?
#
loop_
_entity_poly.entity_id
_entity_poly.type
_entity_poly.pdbx_seq_one_letter_code
_entity_poly.pdbx_strand_id
1 'polypeptide(L)'
;MSALPYETPAPYDPHRLRADEGPQTLAELKAALAAVAPSDLVIFNARLNGARLDDDEVRALITEYRHLLALRTRPEVATAISDSLAGRTTTVPATEVFARYGLGESAA
;
A
#
# COMPACT_ATOMS: atom_id res chain seq x y z
N MET A 1 -5.69 36.10 -21.05
CA MET A 1 -5.66 35.11 -19.95
C MET A 1 -5.32 33.77 -20.58
N SER A 2 -4.10 33.26 -20.36
CA SER A 2 -3.70 31.93 -20.84
C SER A 2 -4.19 30.89 -19.83
N ALA A 3 -5.09 30.01 -20.26
CA ALA A 3 -5.45 28.83 -19.48
C ALA A 3 -4.28 27.84 -19.53
N LEU A 4 -3.86 27.35 -18.35
CA LEU A 4 -2.87 26.28 -18.26
C LEU A 4 -3.43 25.01 -18.94
N PRO A 5 -2.60 24.22 -19.63
CA PRO A 5 -3.05 22.97 -20.22
C PRO A 5 -3.62 22.07 -19.12
N TYR A 6 -4.88 21.67 -19.29
CA TYR A 6 -5.55 20.74 -18.42
C TYR A 6 -4.79 19.41 -18.51
N GLU A 7 -4.04 19.07 -17.47
CA GLU A 7 -3.41 17.77 -17.37
C GLU A 7 -4.55 16.74 -17.28
N THR A 8 -4.71 15.94 -18.32
CA THR A 8 -5.79 14.94 -18.38
C THR A 8 -5.57 13.98 -17.22
N PRO A 9 -6.51 13.85 -16.26
CA PRO A 9 -6.31 12.97 -15.12
C PRO A 9 -6.09 11.55 -15.62
N ALA A 10 -5.01 10.92 -15.18
CA ALA A 10 -4.75 9.52 -15.50
C ALA A 10 -5.98 8.67 -15.14
N PRO A 11 -6.31 7.64 -15.95
CA PRO A 11 -7.39 6.71 -15.64
C PRO A 11 -7.24 6.21 -14.20
N TYR A 12 -8.35 6.14 -13.46
CA TYR A 12 -8.34 5.61 -12.10
C TYR A 12 -7.85 4.16 -12.14
N ASP A 13 -6.67 3.92 -11.58
CA ASP A 13 -6.12 2.59 -11.39
C ASP A 13 -6.59 2.09 -10.02
N PRO A 14 -7.53 1.13 -9.95
CA PRO A 14 -8.02 0.61 -8.68
C PRO A 14 -6.94 -0.11 -7.88
N HIS A 15 -5.75 -0.39 -8.44
CA HIS A 15 -4.65 -1.04 -7.74
C HIS A 15 -3.57 -0.05 -7.25
N ARG A 16 -3.70 1.25 -7.55
CA ARG A 16 -2.75 2.28 -7.13
C ARG A 16 -3.44 3.31 -6.25
N LEU A 17 -2.85 3.61 -5.09
CA LEU A 17 -3.29 4.73 -4.27
C LEU A 17 -2.86 6.04 -4.92
N ARG A 18 -3.81 6.96 -5.11
CA ARG A 18 -3.48 8.34 -5.47
C ARG A 18 -2.87 9.07 -4.28
N ALA A 19 -2.15 10.16 -4.54
CA ALA A 19 -1.48 10.92 -3.48
C ALA A 19 -2.46 11.45 -2.42
N ASP A 20 -3.66 11.84 -2.86
CA ASP A 20 -4.78 12.35 -2.06
C ASP A 20 -5.69 11.25 -1.51
N GLU A 21 -5.43 9.98 -1.81
CA GLU A 21 -6.24 8.86 -1.32
C GLU A 21 -5.75 8.29 0.01
N GLY A 22 -6.70 8.00 0.90
CA GLY A 22 -6.47 7.46 2.23
C GLY A 22 -6.05 8.52 3.26
N PRO A 23 -5.62 8.08 4.45
CA PRO A 23 -5.22 8.99 5.53
C PRO A 23 -4.06 9.91 5.13
N GLN A 24 -4.25 11.21 5.31
CA GLN A 24 -3.27 12.24 5.00
C GLN A 24 -2.49 12.69 6.23
N THR A 25 -3.03 12.45 7.43
CA THR A 25 -2.36 12.77 8.70
C THR A 25 -2.12 11.53 9.55
N LEU A 26 -1.17 11.65 10.50
CA LEU A 26 -0.93 10.60 11.49
C LEU A 26 -2.17 10.31 12.33
N ALA A 27 -2.97 11.34 12.66
CA ALA A 27 -4.19 11.19 13.42
C ALA A 27 -5.27 10.42 12.63
N GLU A 28 -5.45 10.77 11.35
CA GLU A 28 -6.35 10.05 10.45
C GLU A 28 -5.93 8.59 10.27
N LEU A 29 -4.62 8.33 10.14
CA LEU A 29 -4.11 6.97 10.00
C LEU A 29 -4.41 6.16 11.27
N LYS A 30 -4.16 6.72 12.45
CA LYS A 30 -4.48 6.07 13.72
C LYS A 30 -5.97 5.81 13.88
N ALA A 31 -6.82 6.76 13.50
CA ALA A 31 -8.28 6.59 13.56
C ALA A 31 -8.77 5.50 12.59
N ALA A 32 -8.24 5.48 11.36
CA ALA A 32 -8.59 4.46 10.38
C ALA A 32 -8.12 3.06 10.80
N LEU A 33 -6.92 2.94 11.35
CA LEU A 33 -6.44 1.69 11.95
C LEU A 33 -7.30 1.27 13.15
N ALA A 34 -7.72 2.19 14.01
CA ALA A 34 -8.64 1.88 15.11
C ALA A 34 -9.96 1.29 14.61
N ALA A 35 -10.50 1.81 13.51
CA ALA A 35 -11.77 1.37 12.96
C ALA A 35 -11.70 0.03 12.24
N VAL A 36 -10.64 -0.20 11.46
CA VAL A 36 -10.52 -1.38 10.57
C VAL A 36 -9.73 -2.51 11.22
N ALA A 37 -8.71 -2.17 12.00
CA ALA A 37 -7.67 -3.07 12.45
C ALA A 37 -7.08 -2.67 13.82
N PRO A 38 -7.84 -2.78 14.94
CA PRO A 38 -7.36 -2.33 16.25
C PRO A 38 -6.02 -2.94 16.67
N SER A 39 -5.75 -4.19 16.29
CA SER A 39 -4.47 -4.85 16.57
C SER A 39 -3.30 -4.19 15.84
N ASP A 40 -3.50 -3.75 14.60
CA ASP A 40 -2.47 -3.07 13.81
C ASP A 40 -2.16 -1.70 14.40
N LEU A 41 -3.16 -1.00 14.94
CA LEU A 41 -2.94 0.27 15.65
C LEU A 41 -2.02 0.10 16.86
N VAL A 42 -2.18 -0.98 17.62
CA VAL A 42 -1.32 -1.26 18.80
C VAL A 42 0.13 -1.45 18.35
N ILE A 43 0.34 -2.27 17.31
CA ILE A 43 1.69 -2.54 16.78
C ILE A 43 2.28 -1.27 16.16
N PHE A 44 1.48 -0.50 15.42
CA PHE A 44 1.90 0.77 14.82
C PHE A 44 2.37 1.75 15.88
N ASN A 45 1.60 1.94 16.96
CA ASN A 45 1.99 2.82 18.05
C ASN A 45 3.27 2.33 18.76
N ALA A 46 3.42 1.03 18.98
CA ALA A 46 4.64 0.47 19.57
C ALA A 46 5.87 0.73 18.68
N ARG A 47 5.75 0.52 17.37
CA ARG A 47 6.82 0.79 16.39
C ARG A 47 7.13 2.27 16.29
N LEU A 48 6.10 3.13 16.24
CA LEU A 48 6.26 4.58 16.16
C LEU A 48 6.94 5.15 17.41
N ASN A 49 6.63 4.62 18.60
CA ASN A 49 7.27 5.04 19.85
C ASN A 49 8.73 4.54 19.97
N GLY A 50 9.06 3.44 19.30
CA GLY A 50 10.42 2.87 19.30
C GLY A 50 11.30 3.35 18.15
N ALA A 51 10.71 3.92 17.09
CA ALA A 51 11.42 4.46 15.94
C ALA A 51 12.31 5.63 16.37
N ARG A 52 13.47 5.75 15.73
CA ARG A 52 14.25 6.98 15.84
C ARG A 52 13.47 8.09 15.17
N LEU A 53 13.56 9.30 15.71
CA LEU A 53 12.92 10.49 15.13
C LEU A 53 13.60 10.94 13.83
N ASP A 54 14.33 10.05 13.16
CA ASP A 54 14.75 10.33 11.80
C ASP A 54 13.51 10.31 10.89
N ASP A 55 13.48 11.26 9.95
CA ASP A 55 12.31 11.48 9.11
C ASP A 55 12.06 10.32 8.14
N ASP A 56 13.07 9.47 7.89
CA ASP A 56 12.99 8.38 6.93
C ASP A 56 12.35 7.11 7.54
N GLU A 57 12.72 6.70 8.76
CA GLU A 57 12.12 5.54 9.43
C GLU A 57 10.64 5.78 9.73
N VAL A 58 10.30 6.96 10.24
CA VAL A 58 8.91 7.34 10.53
C VAL A 58 8.09 7.40 9.24
N ARG A 59 8.63 7.95 8.16
CA ARG A 59 7.94 8.02 6.86
C ARG A 59 7.75 6.64 6.24
N ALA A 60 8.76 5.76 6.31
CA ALA A 60 8.65 4.39 5.85
C ALA A 60 7.56 3.63 6.62
N LEU A 61 7.54 3.78 7.95
CA LEU A 61 6.52 3.18 8.82
C LEU A 61 5.11 3.68 8.47
N ILE A 62 4.91 5.00 8.31
CA ILE A 62 3.62 5.56 7.91
C ILE A 62 3.18 5.01 6.55
N THR A 63 4.10 4.92 5.58
CA THR A 63 3.83 4.41 4.24
C THR A 63 3.41 2.95 4.27
N GLU A 64 4.12 2.11 5.03
CA GLU A 64 3.78 0.71 5.25
C GLU A 64 2.35 0.55 5.77
N TYR A 65 1.97 1.31 6.81
CA TYR A 65 0.65 1.18 7.41
C TYR A 65 -0.48 1.78 6.56
N ARG A 66 -0.20 2.77 5.70
CA ARG A 66 -1.15 3.21 4.66
C ARG A 66 -1.42 2.10 3.65
N HIS A 67 -0.38 1.35 3.23
CA HIS A 67 -0.56 0.20 2.35
C HIS A 67 -1.33 -0.93 3.03
N LEU A 68 -0.99 -1.28 4.28
CA LEU A 68 -1.72 -2.30 5.04
C LEU A 68 -3.20 -1.96 5.16
N LEU A 69 -3.52 -0.71 5.51
CA LEU A 69 -4.90 -0.24 5.59
C LEU A 69 -5.62 -0.43 4.24
N ALA A 70 -4.99 -0.01 3.14
CA ALA A 70 -5.57 -0.16 1.80
C ALA A 70 -5.85 -1.62 1.43
N LEU A 71 -4.95 -2.55 1.80
CA LEU A 71 -5.16 -3.99 1.60
C LEU A 71 -6.34 -4.52 2.42
N ARG A 72 -6.59 -3.97 3.62
CA ARG A 72 -7.68 -4.42 4.51
C ARG A 72 -9.04 -3.86 4.13
N THR A 73 -9.10 -2.65 3.58
CA THR A 73 -10.37 -1.99 3.24
C THR A 73 -10.88 -2.35 1.85
N ARG A 74 -10.07 -3.00 1.02
CA ARG A 74 -10.42 -3.36 -0.36
C ARG A 74 -10.93 -4.80 -0.44
N PRO A 75 -12.25 -5.03 -0.57
CA PRO A 75 -12.81 -6.38 -0.59
C PRO A 75 -12.24 -7.22 -1.74
N GLU A 76 -11.95 -6.62 -2.89
CA GLU A 76 -11.31 -7.28 -4.02
C GLU A 76 -9.92 -7.84 -3.68
N VAL A 77 -9.16 -7.16 -2.82
CA VAL A 77 -7.86 -7.64 -2.33
C VAL A 77 -8.07 -8.80 -1.36
N ALA A 78 -9.02 -8.70 -0.44
CA ALA A 78 -9.33 -9.76 0.50
C ALA A 78 -9.78 -11.04 -0.23
N THR A 79 -10.62 -10.90 -1.27
CA THR A 79 -11.04 -12.01 -2.15
C THR A 79 -9.84 -12.60 -2.88
N ALA A 80 -8.99 -11.78 -3.50
CA ALA A 80 -7.80 -12.27 -4.21
C ALA A 80 -6.85 -13.04 -3.28
N ILE A 81 -6.65 -12.57 -2.04
CA ILE A 81 -5.86 -13.27 -1.02
C ILE A 81 -6.52 -14.61 -0.67
N SER A 82 -7.83 -14.62 -0.42
CA SER A 82 -8.57 -15.84 -0.08
C SER A 82 -8.51 -16.88 -1.20
N ASP A 83 -8.71 -16.47 -2.45
CA ASP A 83 -8.64 -17.35 -3.61
C ASP A 83 -7.22 -17.88 -3.85
N SER A 84 -6.20 -17.04 -3.63
CA SER A 84 -4.80 -17.47 -3.69
C SER A 84 -4.48 -18.51 -2.62
N LEU A 85 -4.90 -18.28 -1.37
CA LEU A 85 -4.67 -19.21 -0.25
C LEU A 85 -5.46 -20.52 -0.42
N ALA A 86 -6.62 -20.46 -1.05
CA ALA A 86 -7.44 -21.62 -1.37
C ALA A 86 -6.99 -22.38 -2.62
N GLY A 87 -5.94 -21.93 -3.32
CA GLY A 87 -5.46 -22.54 -4.56
C GLY A 87 -6.44 -22.40 -5.74
N ARG A 88 -7.38 -21.47 -5.66
CA ARG A 88 -8.37 -21.18 -6.73
C ARG A 88 -7.85 -20.22 -7.78
N THR A 89 -6.73 -19.55 -7.51
CA THR A 89 -6.08 -18.62 -8.44
C THR A 89 -4.97 -19.35 -9.19
N THR A 90 -4.97 -19.24 -10.52
CA THR A 90 -3.81 -19.65 -11.33
C THR A 90 -2.62 -18.77 -10.98
N THR A 91 -1.60 -19.36 -10.36
CA THR A 91 -0.36 -18.67 -10.04
C THR A 91 0.65 -18.85 -11.16
N VAL A 92 1.51 -17.84 -11.32
CA VAL A 92 2.66 -17.91 -12.20
C VAL A 92 3.90 -17.85 -11.31
N PRO A 93 4.95 -18.66 -11.53
CA PRO A 93 6.18 -18.57 -10.76
C PRO A 93 6.74 -17.15 -10.78
N ALA A 94 7.21 -16.66 -9.63
CA ALA A 94 7.76 -15.31 -9.53
C ALA A 94 8.93 -15.07 -10.51
N THR A 95 9.72 -16.12 -10.76
CA THR A 95 10.80 -16.09 -11.76
C THR A 95 10.31 -15.79 -13.18
N GLU A 96 9.17 -16.33 -13.58
CA GLU A 96 8.57 -16.07 -14.89
C GLU A 96 8.02 -14.64 -14.98
N VAL A 97 7.43 -14.15 -13.89
CA VAL A 97 6.98 -12.75 -13.80
C VAL A 97 8.18 -11.79 -13.91
N PHE A 98 9.25 -12.03 -13.14
CA PHE A 98 10.45 -11.18 -13.18
C PHE A 98 11.14 -11.22 -14.53
N ALA A 99 11.24 -12.39 -15.16
CA ALA A 99 11.77 -12.51 -16.52
C ALA A 99 10.94 -11.70 -17.53
N ARG A 100 9.60 -11.75 -17.44
CA ARG A 100 8.69 -10.99 -18.32
C ARG A 100 8.89 -9.48 -18.21
N TYR A 101 9.22 -8.97 -17.02
CA TYR A 101 9.39 -7.53 -16.78
C TYR A 101 10.86 -7.08 -16.70
N GLY A 102 11.82 -7.96 -16.98
CA GLY A 102 13.25 -7.63 -16.88
C GLY A 102 13.73 -7.30 -15.47
N LEU A 103 13.03 -7.81 -14.44
CA LEU A 103 13.32 -7.58 -13.01
C LEU A 103 14.14 -8.72 -12.38
N GLY A 104 14.56 -9.71 -13.17
CA GLY A 104 15.48 -10.76 -12.72
C GLY A 104 16.90 -10.20 -12.59
N GLU A 105 17.71 -10.81 -11.71
CA GLU A 105 19.12 -10.45 -11.50
C GLU A 105 19.82 -10.25 -12.85
N SER A 106 20.09 -8.98 -13.18
CA SER A 106 21.24 -8.68 -14.04
C SER A 106 22.46 -9.04 -13.22
N ALA A 107 22.90 -10.28 -13.37
CA ALA A 107 24.21 -10.71 -12.94
C ALA A 107 25.26 -9.95 -13.79
N ALA A 108 25.77 -8.84 -13.26
CA ALA A 108 27.15 -8.35 -13.39
C ALA A 108 27.29 -6.98 -12.71
#